data_AF-A0A2V5JNY4-F1
#
_entry.id   AF-A0A2V5JNY4-F1
#
_cell.length_a   1.000
_cell.length_b   1.000
_cell.length_c   1.000
_cell.angle_alpha   90.00
_cell.angle_beta   90.00
_cell.angle_gamma   90.00
#
_symmetry.space_group_name_H-M   'P 1'
#
loop_
_entity.id
_entity.type
_entity.pdbx_description
1 polymer ?
#
loop_
_entity_poly.entity_id
_entity_poly.type
_entity_poly.pdbx_seq_one_letter_code
_entity_poly.pdbx_strand_id
1 'polypeptide(L)'
;MKLFVDLNADLGEGSGHDNELFELISSASIATGFHAGDSDTMHAAVWAAKEHGVAVGAHPSFFDRENFGRKELKMSNEEVFDAVAYQLGIFQAIASALDVRPNHVKP
;
A
#
# COMPACT_ATOMS: atom_id res chain seq x y z
N MET A 1 20.79 0.89 24.65
CA MET A 1 19.81 1.03 23.55
C MET A 1 19.79 -0.26 22.77
N LYS A 2 18.60 -0.75 22.39
CA LYS A 2 18.47 -1.87 21.47
C LYS A 2 18.53 -1.29 20.05
N LEU A 3 19.34 -1.88 19.16
CA LEU A 3 19.32 -1.51 17.74
C LEU A 3 18.00 -1.97 17.13
N PHE A 4 17.39 -1.12 16.31
CA PHE A 4 16.12 -1.38 15.65
C PHE A 4 16.20 -0.98 14.18
N VAL A 5 15.59 -1.78 13.32
CA VAL A 5 15.44 -1.52 11.88
C VAL A 5 14.01 -1.89 11.49
N ASP A 6 13.43 -1.11 10.59
CA ASP A 6 12.14 -1.41 9.98
C ASP A 6 12.34 -2.38 8.80
N LEU A 7 11.56 -3.45 8.75
CA LEU A 7 11.44 -4.33 7.59
C LEU A 7 10.08 -4.08 6.94
N ASN A 8 10.10 -3.76 5.65
CA ASN A 8 8.90 -3.50 4.87
C ASN A 8 8.74 -4.50 3.71
N ALA A 9 7.48 -4.76 3.33
CA ALA A 9 7.11 -5.49 2.13
C ALA A 9 5.92 -4.83 1.41
N ASP A 10 5.86 -5.00 0.09
CA ASP A 10 4.72 -4.62 -0.74
C ASP A 10 3.65 -5.70 -0.69
N LEU A 11 2.44 -5.34 -0.26
CA LEU A 11 1.33 -6.25 0.00
C LEU A 11 0.01 -5.71 -0.59
N GLY A 12 -1.06 -6.52 -0.56
CA GLY A 12 -2.34 -6.18 -1.18
C GLY A 12 -2.31 -6.30 -2.71
N GLU A 13 -1.25 -6.89 -3.27
CA GLU A 13 -1.03 -7.01 -4.71
C GLU A 13 -1.63 -8.28 -5.33
N GLY A 14 -2.11 -9.23 -4.50
CA GLY A 14 -2.71 -10.48 -4.96
C GLY A 14 -1.70 -11.61 -5.22
N SER A 15 -0.51 -11.54 -4.63
CA SER A 15 0.54 -12.58 -4.76
C SER A 15 0.22 -13.88 -4.01
N GLY A 16 -0.68 -13.83 -3.03
CA GLY A 16 -1.16 -14.99 -2.27
C GLY A 16 -0.34 -15.34 -1.02
N HIS A 17 0.66 -14.53 -0.65
CA HIS A 17 1.57 -14.79 0.49
C HIS A 17 1.58 -13.66 1.53
N ASP A 18 0.57 -12.79 1.51
CA ASP A 18 0.55 -11.59 2.35
C ASP A 18 0.50 -11.95 3.85
N ASN A 19 -0.25 -12.99 4.22
CA ASN A 19 -0.41 -13.41 5.63
C ASN A 19 0.91 -13.89 6.22
N GLU A 20 1.67 -14.70 5.47
CA GLU A 20 2.97 -15.20 5.89
C GLU A 20 3.99 -14.07 6.06
N LEU A 21 3.88 -13.00 5.27
CA LEU A 21 4.76 -11.84 5.37
C LEU A 21 4.42 -10.93 6.55
N PHE A 22 3.13 -10.79 6.92
CA PHE A 22 2.74 -10.00 8.09
C PHE A 22 3.33 -10.51 9.41
N GLU A 23 3.70 -11.79 9.50
CA GLU A 23 4.40 -12.36 10.67
C GLU A 23 5.88 -11.93 10.78
N LEU A 24 6.46 -11.37 9.71
CA LEU A 24 7.90 -11.16 9.57
C LEU A 24 8.32 -9.69 9.46
N ILE A 25 7.39 -8.79 9.14
CA ILE A 25 7.66 -7.38 8.82
C ILE A 25 7.17 -6.44 9.92
N SER A 26 7.70 -5.22 9.94
CA SER A 26 7.21 -4.15 10.83
C SER A 26 6.35 -3.12 10.11
N SER A 27 6.49 -3.01 8.78
CA SER A 27 5.70 -2.12 7.94
C SER A 27 5.23 -2.82 6.66
N ALA A 28 4.05 -2.44 6.15
CA ALA A 28 3.50 -2.91 4.89
C ALA A 28 3.12 -1.74 4.00
N SER A 29 3.55 -1.78 2.74
CA SER A 29 3.15 -0.84 1.70
C SER A 29 2.01 -1.48 0.90
N ILE A 30 0.79 -0.96 1.05
CA ILE A 30 -0.44 -1.56 0.52
C ILE A 30 -0.77 -0.98 -0.85
N ALA A 31 -0.95 -1.85 -1.86
CA ALA A 31 -1.35 -1.45 -3.20
C ALA A 31 -2.66 -0.66 -3.22
N THR A 32 -2.74 0.37 -4.07
CA THR A 32 -3.83 1.36 -4.06
C THR A 32 -4.77 1.29 -5.26
N GLY A 33 -4.74 0.19 -6.01
CA GLY A 33 -5.70 -0.10 -7.07
C GLY A 33 -5.28 0.32 -8.48
N PHE A 34 -4.14 0.99 -8.66
CA PHE A 34 -3.65 1.35 -9.99
C PHE A 34 -2.85 0.21 -10.62
N HIS A 35 -1.66 -0.11 -10.10
CA HIS A 35 -0.89 -1.26 -10.59
C HIS A 35 -1.46 -2.62 -10.18
N ALA A 36 -1.97 -2.70 -8.95
CA ALA A 36 -2.45 -3.93 -8.34
C ALA A 36 -3.48 -3.65 -7.23
N GLY A 37 -4.16 -4.71 -6.80
CA GLY A 37 -5.18 -4.65 -5.76
C GLY A 37 -6.46 -3.92 -6.19
N ASP A 38 -7.39 -3.81 -5.25
CA ASP A 38 -8.63 -3.04 -5.35
C ASP A 38 -9.09 -2.65 -3.94
N SER A 39 -10.31 -2.12 -3.79
CA SER A 39 -10.84 -1.75 -2.48
C SER A 39 -10.94 -2.94 -1.51
N ASP A 40 -11.27 -4.12 -2.03
CA ASP A 40 -11.54 -5.30 -1.21
C ASP A 40 -10.22 -5.92 -0.74
N THR A 41 -9.23 -6.03 -1.64
CA THR A 41 -7.89 -6.51 -1.26
C THR A 41 -7.18 -5.50 -0.35
N MET A 42 -7.35 -4.19 -0.58
CA MET A 42 -6.80 -3.16 0.30
C MET A 42 -7.41 -3.23 1.70
N HIS A 43 -8.74 -3.36 1.80
CA HIS A 43 -9.42 -3.54 3.09
C HIS A 43 -8.90 -4.79 3.81
N ALA A 44 -8.81 -5.93 3.11
CA ALA A 44 -8.31 -7.17 3.69
C ALA A 44 -6.87 -7.03 4.18
N ALA A 45 -5.99 -6.41 3.40
CA ALA A 45 -4.59 -6.22 3.76
C ALA A 45 -4.41 -5.25 4.94
N VAL A 46 -5.15 -4.12 4.97
CA VAL A 46 -5.11 -3.18 6.09
C VAL A 46 -5.67 -3.82 7.37
N TRP A 47 -6.73 -4.62 7.26
CA TRP A 47 -7.27 -5.39 8.37
C TRP A 47 -6.24 -6.40 8.90
N ALA A 48 -5.63 -7.20 8.02
CA ALA A 48 -4.61 -8.17 8.41
C ALA A 48 -3.40 -7.49 9.08
N ALA A 49 -2.93 -6.37 8.54
CA ALA A 49 -1.85 -5.59 9.14
C ALA A 49 -2.19 -5.13 10.57
N LYS A 50 -3.43 -4.66 10.79
CA LYS A 50 -3.92 -4.27 12.11
C LYS A 50 -3.86 -5.44 13.11
N GLU A 51 -4.34 -6.62 12.71
CA GLU A 51 -4.33 -7.81 13.56
C GLU A 51 -2.90 -8.26 13.94
N HIS A 52 -1.93 -8.01 13.07
CA HIS A 52 -0.51 -8.33 13.32
C HIS A 52 0.29 -7.19 13.96
N GLY A 53 -0.32 -6.01 14.18
CA GLY A 53 0.39 -4.84 14.70
C GLY A 53 1.43 -4.25 13.73
N VAL A 54 1.26 -4.49 12.43
CA VAL A 54 2.15 -3.99 11.36
C VAL A 54 1.70 -2.59 10.94
N ALA A 55 2.66 -1.66 10.78
CA ALA A 55 2.36 -0.31 10.31
C ALA A 55 1.98 -0.33 8.83
N VAL A 56 0.96 0.43 8.42
CA VAL A 56 0.50 0.47 7.02
C VAL A 56 0.83 1.79 6.34
N GLY A 57 1.31 1.71 5.10
CA GLY A 57 1.49 2.84 4.21
C GLY A 57 0.88 2.59 2.84
N ALA A 58 0.69 3.65 2.08
CA ALA A 58 0.20 3.53 0.71
C ALA A 58 1.34 3.17 -0.25
N HIS A 59 1.07 2.27 -1.19
CA HIS A 59 1.91 1.97 -2.35
C HIS A 59 1.23 2.49 -3.62
N PRO A 60 1.32 3.82 -3.90
CA PRO A 60 0.81 4.40 -5.12
C PRO A 60 1.69 4.06 -6.32
N SER A 61 1.09 3.97 -7.49
CA SER A 61 1.79 3.63 -8.71
C SER A 61 1.19 4.35 -9.92
N PHE A 62 1.76 4.10 -11.10
CA PHE A 62 1.16 4.49 -12.36
C PHE A 62 -0.14 3.71 -12.61
N PHE A 63 -1.10 4.35 -13.29
CA PHE A 63 -2.33 3.70 -13.75
C PHE A 63 -2.05 2.75 -14.94
N ASP A 64 -1.35 1.66 -14.63
CA ASP A 64 -0.84 0.70 -15.60
C ASP A 64 -0.88 -0.72 -15.03
N ARG A 65 -2.10 -1.22 -14.81
CA ARG A 65 -2.33 -2.56 -14.27
C ARG A 65 -1.75 -3.66 -15.17
N GLU A 66 -1.85 -3.50 -16.49
CA GLU A 66 -1.39 -4.50 -17.46
C GLU A 66 0.12 -4.77 -17.35
N ASN A 67 0.91 -3.76 -16.96
CA ASN A 67 2.35 -3.88 -16.75
C ASN A 67 2.75 -3.78 -15.28
N PHE A 68 1.79 -3.93 -14.35
CA PHE A 68 2.02 -3.89 -12.91
C PHE A 68 2.72 -2.60 -12.43
N GLY A 69 2.42 -1.47 -13.09
CA GLY A 69 3.04 -0.17 -12.77
C GLY A 69 4.54 -0.09 -13.06
N ARG A 70 5.11 -1.09 -13.75
CA ARG A 70 6.57 -1.19 -13.99
C ARG A 70 7.03 -0.51 -15.27
N LYS A 71 6.12 0.08 -16.04
CA LYS A 71 6.46 0.86 -17.22
C LYS A 71 6.53 2.34 -16.86
N GLU A 72 7.57 3.00 -17.32
CA GLU A 72 7.66 4.45 -17.24
C GLU A 72 6.58 5.10 -18.11
N LEU A 73 5.77 5.97 -17.50
CA LEU A 73 4.79 6.79 -18.18
C LEU A 73 5.27 8.24 -18.21
N LYS A 74 5.17 8.87 -19.38
CA LYS A 74 5.39 10.33 -19.49
C LYS A 74 4.15 11.02 -18.92
N MET A 75 4.31 11.60 -17.74
CA MET A 75 3.28 12.34 -17.04
C MET A 75 3.82 13.71 -16.63
N SER A 76 2.95 14.72 -16.60
CA SER A 76 3.27 16.01 -15.99
C SER A 76 3.30 15.89 -14.47
N ASN A 77 3.87 16.87 -13.79
CA ASN A 77 3.89 16.89 -12.32
C ASN A 77 2.46 16.97 -11.75
N GLU A 78 1.56 17.67 -12.43
CA GLU A 78 0.15 17.78 -12.06
C GLU A 78 -0.56 16.43 -12.20
N GLU A 79 -0.32 15.70 -13.29
CA GLU A 79 -0.87 14.35 -13.49
C GLU A 79 -0.37 13.37 -12.42
N VAL A 80 0.91 13.45 -12.04
CA VAL A 80 1.48 12.63 -10.95
C VAL A 80 0.84 13.01 -9.61
N PHE A 81 0.71 14.30 -9.33
CA PHE A 81 0.07 14.78 -8.10
C PHE A 81 -1.37 14.27 -7.98
N ASP A 82 -2.17 14.44 -9.02
CA ASP A 82 -3.58 14.02 -9.03
C ASP A 82 -3.70 12.48 -8.89
N ALA A 83 -2.84 11.73 -9.57
CA ALA A 83 -2.80 10.27 -9.48
C ALA A 83 -2.44 9.79 -8.06
N VAL A 84 -1.45 10.41 -7.41
CA VAL A 84 -1.08 10.07 -6.03
C VAL A 84 -2.19 10.49 -5.07
N ALA A 85 -2.75 11.70 -5.21
CA ALA A 85 -3.84 12.19 -4.35
C ALA A 85 -5.07 11.28 -4.43
N TYR A 86 -5.44 10.80 -5.61
CA TYR A 86 -6.52 9.84 -5.82
C TYR A 86 -6.29 8.53 -5.04
N GLN A 87 -5.11 7.93 -5.20
CA GLN A 87 -4.73 6.68 -4.53
C GLN A 87 -4.66 6.82 -3.01
N LEU A 88 -4.14 7.95 -2.52
CA LEU A 88 -4.13 8.25 -1.09
C LEU A 88 -5.54 8.48 -0.53
N GLY A 89 -6.47 9.02 -1.32
CA GLY A 89 -7.85 9.24 -0.90
C GLY A 89 -8.56 7.95 -0.51
N ILE A 90 -8.53 6.93 -1.37
CA ILE A 90 -9.15 5.63 -1.07
C ILE A 90 -8.42 4.91 0.07
N PHE A 91 -7.08 4.97 0.11
CA PHE A 91 -6.30 4.38 1.20
C PHE A 91 -6.62 5.01 2.56
N GLN A 92 -6.70 6.34 2.62
CA GLN A 92 -7.06 7.05 3.86
C GLN A 92 -8.49 6.70 4.31
N ALA A 93 -9.43 6.58 3.37
CA ALA A 93 -10.81 6.22 3.70
C ALA A 93 -10.90 4.82 4.32
N ILE A 94 -10.22 3.83 3.72
CA ILE A 94 -10.18 2.45 4.24
C ILE A 94 -9.44 2.40 5.59
N ALA A 95 -8.26 3.01 5.70
CA ALA A 95 -7.51 3.06 6.95
C ALA A 95 -8.33 3.69 8.09
N SER A 96 -9.03 4.79 7.81
CA SER A 96 -9.90 5.46 8.78
C SER A 96 -11.10 4.59 9.18
N ALA A 97 -11.74 3.90 8.23
CA ALA A 97 -12.85 2.99 8.51
C ALA A 97 -12.44 1.82 9.42
N LEU A 98 -11.17 1.42 9.36
CA LEU A 98 -10.60 0.36 10.18
C LEU A 98 -9.90 0.87 11.45
N ASP A 99 -9.97 2.16 11.75
CA ASP A 99 -9.28 2.80 12.88
C ASP A 99 -7.76 2.50 12.88
N VAL A 100 -7.15 2.59 11.70
CA VAL A 100 -5.71 2.44 11.47
C VAL A 100 -5.15 3.78 11.02
N ARG A 101 -4.05 4.21 11.65
CA ARG A 101 -3.35 5.45 11.26
C ARG A 101 -2.36 5.17 10.12
N PRO A 102 -2.49 5.82 8.95
CA PRO A 102 -1.46 5.80 7.91
C PRO A 102 -0.08 6.18 8.45
N ASN A 103 0.95 5.41 8.08
CA ASN A 103 2.32 5.56 8.56
C ASN A 103 3.26 6.19 7.52
N HIS A 104 3.22 5.73 6.28
CA HIS A 104 4.13 6.15 5.21
C HIS A 104 3.48 6.13 3.82
N VAL A 105 4.21 6.61 2.83
CA VAL A 105 3.92 6.46 1.40
C VAL A 105 5.22 5.99 0.73
N LYS A 106 5.15 4.92 -0.06
CA LYS A 106 6.28 4.37 -0.81
C LYS A 106 5.83 4.13 -2.27
N PRO A 107 6.19 4.99 -3.24
CA PRO A 107 5.92 4.73 -4.65
C PRO A 107 6.73 3.55 -5.21
#